data_AF-A0A075FGK0-F1
#
_entry.id   AF-A0A075FGK0-F1
#
_cell.length_a   1.000
_cell.length_b   1.000
_cell.length_c   1.000
_cell.angle_alpha   90.00
_cell.angle_beta   90.00
_cell.angle_gamma   90.00
#
_symmetry.space_group_name_H-M   'P 1'
#
loop_
_entity.id
_entity.type
_entity.pdbx_description
1 polymer ?
#
loop_
_entity_poly.entity_id
_entity_poly.type
_entity_poly.pdbx_seq_one_letter_code
_entity_poly.pdbx_strand_id
1 'polypeptide(L)'
;MQKQGFEVSAVAIKTPFCDFDCGKGCGSEIRGKAENLGVNLKTVYLGDEYIEMLKHPKYGFGSGMNPCIDCRAMMFEAGKKHMEEIGAEFIISGEVLGQRPMSQFAPALKKLKSCLAWKVKLSDHYLLDCCLPLILKRTV
;
A
#
# COMPACT_ATOMS: atom_id res chain seq x y z
N MET A 1 1.33 2.83 16.00
CA MET A 1 0.97 4.18 15.51
C MET A 1 -0.10 4.82 16.37
N GLN A 2 -1.25 4.19 16.59
CA GLN A 2 -2.28 4.70 17.53
C GLN A 2 -1.73 4.99 18.93
N LYS A 3 -0.90 4.09 19.50
CA LYS A 3 -0.21 4.30 20.79
C LYS A 3 0.74 5.53 20.83
N GLN A 4 1.12 6.06 19.67
CA GLN A 4 1.96 7.25 19.55
C GLN A 4 1.12 8.53 19.36
N GLY A 5 -0.22 8.45 19.47
CA GLY A 5 -1.13 9.60 19.37
C GLY A 5 -1.57 9.97 17.95
N PHE A 6 -1.37 9.09 16.97
CA PHE A 6 -1.84 9.31 15.59
C PHE A 6 -3.23 8.72 15.37
N GLU A 7 -4.08 9.48 14.68
CA GLU A 7 -5.27 8.97 14.03
C GLU A 7 -4.85 8.15 12.81
N VAL A 8 -5.37 6.93 12.71
CA VAL A 8 -4.95 5.96 11.70
C VAL A 8 -6.14 5.62 10.82
N SER A 9 -5.94 5.71 9.51
CA SER A 9 -6.82 5.17 8.49
C SER A 9 -6.04 4.15 7.67
N ALA A 10 -6.69 3.08 7.22
CA ALA A 10 -6.10 2.03 6.41
C ALA A 10 -6.67 2.08 4.99
N VAL A 11 -5.82 1.83 3.99
CA VAL A 11 -6.26 1.62 2.61
C VAL A 11 -5.95 0.19 2.20
N ALA A 12 -6.99 -0.55 1.82
CA ALA A 12 -6.86 -1.86 1.20
C ALA A 12 -7.05 -1.75 -0.32
N ILE A 13 -6.04 -2.19 -1.08
CA ILE A 13 -6.07 -2.16 -2.54
C ILE A 13 -6.56 -3.50 -3.09
N LYS A 14 -7.71 -3.49 -3.75
CA LYS A 14 -8.25 -4.61 -4.52
C LYS A 14 -7.74 -4.55 -5.96
N THR A 15 -7.49 -5.71 -6.54
CA THR A 15 -7.12 -5.86 -7.96
C THR A 15 -7.96 -6.97 -8.58
N PRO A 16 -7.99 -7.15 -9.92
CA PRO A 16 -8.73 -8.24 -10.55
C PRO A 16 -8.26 -9.64 -10.10
N PHE A 17 -7.07 -9.73 -9.50
CA PHE A 17 -6.48 -10.98 -9.00
C PHE A 17 -6.59 -11.14 -7.48
N CYS A 18 -6.98 -10.08 -6.77
CA CYS A 18 -7.09 -10.07 -5.32
C CYS A 18 -8.34 -9.29 -4.91
N ASP A 19 -9.39 -10.04 -4.62
CA ASP A 19 -10.63 -9.48 -4.09
C ASP A 19 -10.79 -9.82 -2.61
N PHE A 20 -11.12 -8.79 -1.83
CA PHE A 20 -11.36 -8.89 -0.39
C PHE A 20 -12.84 -9.16 -0.05
N ASP A 21 -13.74 -9.18 -1.03
CA ASP A 21 -15.18 -9.42 -0.78
C ASP A 21 -15.61 -10.88 -1.02
N CYS A 22 -14.70 -11.77 -1.43
CA CYS A 22 -15.06 -13.11 -1.92
C CYS A 22 -15.39 -14.16 -0.83
N GLY A 23 -15.49 -13.76 0.45
CA GLY A 23 -15.93 -14.65 1.54
C GLY A 23 -15.04 -15.86 1.85
N LYS A 24 -13.93 -16.04 1.12
CA LYS A 24 -12.90 -17.05 1.34
C LYS A 24 -11.52 -16.39 1.20
N GLY A 25 -10.66 -16.50 2.22
CA GLY A 25 -9.28 -15.96 2.19
C GLY A 25 -9.13 -14.57 2.83
N CYS A 26 -8.10 -13.82 2.39
CA CYS A 26 -7.54 -12.63 3.05
C CYS A 26 -8.52 -11.45 3.29
N GLY A 27 -9.68 -11.44 2.65
CA GLY A 27 -10.59 -10.30 2.65
C GLY A 27 -11.39 -10.05 3.93
N SER A 28 -12.01 -11.11 4.47
CA SER A 28 -12.72 -11.04 5.76
C SER A 28 -11.77 -10.76 6.92
N GLU A 29 -10.51 -11.21 6.81
CA GLU A 29 -9.48 -10.91 7.80
C GLU A 29 -9.13 -9.42 7.88
N ILE A 30 -9.06 -8.70 6.76
CA ILE A 30 -8.63 -7.30 6.77
C ILE A 30 -9.70 -6.42 7.41
N ARG A 31 -10.98 -6.62 7.06
CA ARG A 31 -12.08 -5.88 7.69
C ARG A 31 -12.16 -6.18 9.19
N GLY A 32 -12.12 -7.46 9.57
CA GLY A 32 -12.15 -7.85 10.99
C GLY A 32 -10.95 -7.31 11.78
N LYS A 33 -9.75 -7.30 11.20
CA LYS A 33 -8.55 -6.68 11.82
C LYS A 33 -8.70 -5.17 11.97
N ALA A 34 -9.24 -4.48 10.96
CA ALA A 34 -9.47 -3.04 11.03
C ALA A 34 -10.51 -2.69 12.11
N GLU A 35 -11.60 -3.45 12.21
CA GLU A 35 -12.62 -3.31 13.25
C GLU A 35 -12.04 -3.55 14.65
N ASN A 36 -11.28 -4.63 14.84
CA ASN A 36 -10.61 -4.94 16.11
C ASN A 36 -9.60 -3.87 16.54
N LEU A 37 -8.97 -3.21 15.58
CA LEU A 37 -8.03 -2.11 15.82
C LEU A 37 -8.72 -0.74 15.92
N GLY A 38 -10.02 -0.65 15.64
CA GLY A 38 -10.75 0.62 15.60
C GLY A 38 -10.21 1.59 14.53
N VAL A 39 -9.78 1.08 13.39
CA VAL A 39 -9.19 1.86 12.28
C VAL A 39 -10.18 1.98 11.14
N ASN A 40 -10.34 3.20 10.60
CA ASN A 40 -11.17 3.41 9.40
C ASN A 40 -10.51 2.73 8.19
N LEU A 41 -11.20 1.78 7.56
CA LEU A 41 -10.72 1.05 6.39
C LEU A 41 -11.39 1.55 5.11
N LYS A 42 -10.62 2.19 4.24
CA LYS A 42 -11.01 2.46 2.85
C LYS A 42 -10.56 1.32 1.95
N THR A 43 -11.45 0.85 1.11
CA THR A 43 -11.10 -0.07 0.03
C THR A 43 -11.03 0.69 -1.29
N VAL A 44 -9.99 0.46 -2.08
CA VAL A 44 -9.81 1.03 -3.43
C VAL A 44 -9.63 -0.12 -4.41
N TYR A 45 -10.40 -0.13 -5.50
CA TYR A 45 -10.22 -1.10 -6.58
C TYR A 45 -9.36 -0.49 -7.69
N LEU A 46 -8.31 -1.21 -8.07
CA LEU A 46 -7.50 -0.93 -9.26
C LEU A 46 -7.85 -2.00 -10.30
N GLY A 47 -8.66 -1.65 -11.29
CA GLY A 47 -9.21 -2.59 -12.27
C GLY A 47 -8.42 -2.57 -13.58
N ASP A 48 -9.02 -1.95 -14.58
CA ASP A 48 -8.47 -1.86 -15.94
C ASP A 48 -7.10 -1.18 -15.95
N GLU A 49 -6.88 -0.16 -15.11
CA GLU A 49 -5.59 0.50 -15.00
C GLU A 49 -4.48 -0.46 -14.54
N TYR A 50 -4.83 -1.46 -13.72
CA TYR A 50 -3.89 -2.46 -13.25
C TYR A 50 -3.56 -3.48 -14.35
N ILE A 51 -4.57 -3.84 -15.16
CA ILE A 51 -4.38 -4.70 -16.34
C ILE A 51 -3.53 -4.00 -17.40
N GLU A 52 -3.75 -2.71 -17.65
CA GLU A 52 -2.94 -1.94 -18.59
C GLU A 52 -1.49 -1.82 -18.12
N MET A 53 -1.26 -1.60 -16.81
CA MET A 53 0.08 -1.63 -16.24
C MET A 53 0.76 -3.00 -16.42
N LEU A 54 0.02 -4.10 -16.27
CA LEU A 54 0.55 -5.45 -16.49
C LEU A 54 0.96 -5.70 -17.94
N LYS A 55 0.26 -5.12 -18.92
CA LYS A 55 0.64 -5.24 -20.34
C LYS A 55 1.94 -4.50 -20.64
N HIS A 56 2.13 -3.33 -20.03
CA HIS A 56 3.24 -2.42 -20.32
C HIS A 56 3.88 -1.83 -19.06
N PRO A 57 4.55 -2.64 -18.22
CA PRO A 57 5.15 -2.14 -16.98
C PRO A 57 6.35 -1.24 -17.29
N LYS A 58 6.37 -0.04 -16.71
CA LYS A 58 7.41 0.97 -16.97
C LYS A 58 8.78 0.51 -16.48
N TYR A 59 8.84 -0.28 -15.42
CA TYR A 59 10.09 -0.78 -14.83
C TYR A 59 10.40 -2.24 -15.22
N GLY A 60 9.62 -2.81 -16.14
CA GLY A 60 9.76 -4.18 -16.59
C GLY A 60 9.31 -5.20 -15.54
N PHE A 61 9.64 -6.46 -15.83
CA PHE A 61 9.26 -7.59 -14.99
C PHE A 61 10.44 -8.13 -14.18
N GLY A 62 10.14 -8.57 -12.95
CA GLY A 62 11.03 -9.45 -12.18
C GLY A 62 10.81 -10.93 -12.51
N SER A 63 11.28 -11.81 -11.62
CA SER A 63 10.98 -13.24 -11.70
C SER A 63 9.48 -13.50 -11.71
N GLY A 64 9.03 -14.45 -12.53
CA GLY A 64 7.62 -14.83 -12.64
C GLY A 64 6.71 -13.74 -13.23
N MET A 65 7.25 -12.86 -14.09
CA MET A 65 6.51 -11.74 -14.68
C MET A 65 5.93 -10.77 -13.64
N ASN A 66 6.62 -10.58 -12.52
CA ASN A 66 6.14 -9.70 -11.44
C ASN A 66 6.52 -8.22 -11.68
N PRO A 67 5.57 -7.29 -11.91
CA PRO A 67 5.88 -5.87 -12.10
C PRO A 67 5.87 -5.12 -10.75
N CYS A 68 6.66 -5.59 -9.78
CA CYS A 68 6.55 -5.17 -8.37
C CYS A 68 6.70 -3.66 -8.16
N ILE A 69 7.55 -2.98 -8.93
CA ILE A 69 7.77 -1.53 -8.79
C ILE A 69 6.53 -0.77 -9.25
N ASP A 70 5.98 -1.12 -10.41
CA ASP A 70 4.79 -0.48 -10.98
C ASP A 70 3.54 -0.75 -10.14
N CYS A 71 3.30 -2.00 -9.74
CA CYS A 71 2.25 -2.36 -8.78
C CYS A 71 2.31 -1.48 -7.53
N ARG A 72 3.50 -1.35 -6.96
CA ARG A 72 3.69 -0.62 -5.72
C ARG A 72 3.50 0.88 -5.88
N ALA A 73 3.95 1.44 -7.01
CA ALA A 73 3.68 2.83 -7.35
C ALA A 73 2.18 3.11 -7.43
N MET A 74 1.40 2.26 -8.11
CA MET A 74 -0.06 2.41 -8.20
C MET A 74 -0.75 2.34 -6.83
N MET A 75 -0.35 1.41 -5.96
CA MET A 75 -0.89 1.30 -4.61
C MET A 75 -0.60 2.54 -3.77
N PHE A 76 0.61 3.08 -3.86
CA PHE A 76 0.95 4.32 -3.16
C PHE A 76 0.22 5.54 -3.72
N GLU A 77 -0.02 5.61 -5.04
CA GLU A 77 -0.81 6.68 -5.65
C GLU A 77 -2.27 6.63 -5.17
N ALA A 78 -2.86 5.43 -5.07
CA ALA A 78 -4.19 5.23 -4.49
C ALA A 78 -4.24 5.66 -3.01
N GLY A 79 -3.23 5.28 -2.23
CA GLY A 79 -3.09 5.74 -0.84
C GLY A 79 -2.94 7.25 -0.73
N LYS A 80 -2.20 7.88 -1.65
CA LYS A 80 -2.02 9.33 -1.69
C LYS A 80 -3.33 10.07 -1.96
N LYS A 81 -4.11 9.62 -2.95
CA LYS A 81 -5.44 10.19 -3.21
C LYS A 81 -6.30 10.17 -1.95
N HIS A 82 -6.32 9.03 -1.24
CA HIS A 82 -7.09 8.94 0.00
C HIS A 82 -6.50 9.79 1.14
N MET A 83 -5.18 9.94 1.22
CA MET A 83 -4.51 10.81 2.20
C MET A 83 -4.93 12.27 1.99
N GLU A 84 -4.98 12.73 0.74
CA GLU A 84 -5.45 14.08 0.37
C GLU A 84 -6.93 14.26 0.72
N GLU A 85 -7.79 13.26 0.45
CA GLU A 85 -9.22 13.28 0.78
C GLU A 85 -9.49 13.49 2.28
N ILE A 86 -8.70 12.87 3.16
CA ILE A 86 -8.92 12.92 4.62
C ILE A 86 -8.08 13.99 5.33
N GLY A 87 -7.23 14.71 4.59
CA GLY A 87 -6.30 15.69 5.13
C GLY A 87 -5.24 15.08 6.05
N ALA A 88 -4.71 13.91 5.68
CA ALA A 88 -3.64 13.24 6.40
C ALA A 88 -2.26 13.76 5.97
N GLU A 89 -1.25 13.61 6.83
CA GLU A 89 0.07 14.22 6.63
C GLU A 89 1.10 13.27 6.01
N PHE A 90 0.95 11.95 6.23
CA PHE A 90 1.91 10.96 5.74
C PHE A 90 1.30 9.57 5.55
N ILE A 91 1.88 8.83 4.61
CA ILE A 91 1.61 7.41 4.39
C ILE A 91 2.74 6.60 5.02
N ILE A 92 2.38 5.51 5.68
CA ILE A 92 3.32 4.47 6.11
C ILE A 92 2.97 3.15 5.43
N SER A 93 3.96 2.28 5.34
CA SER A 93 3.77 0.91 4.87
C SER A 93 4.68 -0.03 5.63
N GLY A 94 4.26 -1.27 5.84
CA GLY A 94 5.04 -2.32 6.51
C GLY A 94 6.17 -2.93 5.67
N GLU A 95 6.78 -2.17 4.75
CA GLU A 95 7.89 -2.68 3.92
C GLU A 95 9.14 -2.91 4.77
N VAL A 96 9.78 -4.06 4.56
CA VAL A 96 11.06 -4.39 5.19
C VAL A 96 12.17 -4.18 4.17
N LEU A 97 13.14 -3.33 4.52
CA LEU A 97 14.30 -3.05 3.66
C LEU A 97 15.07 -4.35 3.36
N GLY A 98 15.33 -4.60 2.08
CA GLY A 98 16.13 -5.76 1.67
C GLY A 98 15.39 -7.11 1.68
N GLN A 99 14.10 -7.16 2.01
CA GLN A 99 13.36 -8.42 2.00
C GLN A 99 12.99 -8.88 0.58
N ARG A 100 12.73 -7.96 -0.35
CA ARG A 100 12.43 -8.25 -1.77
C ARG A 100 13.39 -7.55 -2.73
N PRO A 101 14.23 -8.30 -3.49
CA PRO A 101 15.24 -7.75 -4.41
C PRO A 101 14.74 -6.69 -5.39
N MET A 102 13.54 -6.87 -5.95
CA MET A 102 13.00 -5.99 -6.99
C MET A 102 12.34 -4.72 -6.48
N SER A 103 11.69 -4.73 -5.32
CA SER A 103 10.85 -3.62 -4.85
C SER A 103 11.32 -2.97 -3.55
N GLN A 104 12.13 -3.67 -2.75
CA GLN A 104 12.47 -3.26 -1.38
C GLN A 104 13.97 -3.02 -1.16
N PHE A 105 14.80 -3.15 -2.20
CA PHE A 105 16.21 -2.76 -2.11
C PHE A 105 16.34 -1.24 -2.30
N ALA A 106 17.39 -0.64 -1.72
CA ALA A 106 17.56 0.82 -1.70
C ALA A 106 17.41 1.51 -3.07
N PRO A 107 17.90 0.97 -4.20
CA PRO A 107 17.67 1.56 -5.52
C PRO A 107 16.21 1.55 -5.96
N ALA A 108 15.47 0.47 -5.67
CA ALA A 108 14.06 0.34 -5.99
C ALA A 108 13.19 1.29 -5.15
N LEU A 109 13.48 1.40 -3.85
CA LEU A 109 12.83 2.37 -2.96
C LEU A 109 13.12 3.81 -3.39
N LYS A 110 14.33 4.11 -3.88
CA LYS A 110 14.66 5.44 -4.43
C LYS A 110 13.85 5.73 -5.70
N LYS A 111 13.68 4.75 -6.59
CA LYS A 111 12.82 4.88 -7.78
C LYS A 111 11.36 5.12 -7.39
N LEU A 112 10.83 4.34 -6.43
CA LEU A 112 9.48 4.53 -5.90
C LEU A 112 9.31 5.93 -5.30
N LYS A 113 10.24 6.39 -4.45
CA LYS A 113 10.23 7.75 -3.88
C LYS A 113 10.26 8.84 -4.96
N SER A 114 11.03 8.64 -6.04
CA SER A 114 11.08 9.62 -7.13
C SER A 114 9.79 9.67 -7.96
N CYS A 115 9.07 8.54 -8.07
CA CYS A 115 7.73 8.52 -8.69
C CYS A 115 6.69 9.20 -7.80
N LEU A 116 6.86 9.05 -6.49
CA LEU A 116 5.91 9.44 -5.46
C LEU A 116 6.39 10.70 -4.73
N ALA A 117 6.68 11.82 -5.42
CA ALA A 117 7.24 13.08 -4.91
C ALA A 117 6.76 13.64 -3.51
N TRP A 118 6.90 12.87 -2.42
CA TRP A 118 6.23 13.04 -1.12
C TRP A 118 7.00 12.31 0.00
N LYS A 119 6.70 12.64 1.27
CA LYS A 119 7.31 12.03 2.46
C LYS A 119 6.64 10.70 2.83
N VAL A 120 7.15 9.58 2.30
CA VAL A 120 6.82 8.24 2.81
C VAL A 120 7.73 7.91 4.00
N LYS A 121 7.15 7.64 5.19
CA LYS A 121 7.89 7.10 6.34
C LYS A 121 7.88 5.58 6.30
N LEU A 122 9.05 4.98 6.12
CA LEU A 122 9.26 3.55 6.26
C LEU A 122 9.53 3.27 7.75
N SER A 123 8.79 2.34 8.35
CA SER A 123 9.01 1.91 9.74
C SER A 123 9.49 0.47 9.78
N ASP A 124 10.58 0.22 10.48
CA ASP A 124 11.29 -1.07 10.50
C ASP A 124 10.58 -2.21 11.28
N HIS A 125 9.31 -2.06 11.64
CA HIS A 125 8.65 -2.95 12.63
C HIS A 125 7.27 -3.48 12.17
N TYR A 126 7.26 -4.81 11.99
CA TYR A 126 6.19 -5.82 11.97
C TYR A 126 5.09 -5.80 10.87
N LEU A 127 5.18 -6.82 10.01
CA LEU A 127 4.11 -7.63 9.40
C LEU A 127 2.79 -6.89 9.06
N LEU A 128 2.79 -6.20 7.93
CA LEU A 128 1.57 -5.98 7.15
C LEU A 128 1.88 -6.34 5.70
N ASP A 129 1.11 -7.31 5.21
CA ASP A 129 1.26 -7.93 3.91
C ASP A 129 1.19 -6.89 2.77
N CYS A 130 1.75 -7.26 1.62
CA CYS A 130 2.17 -6.39 0.49
C CYS A 130 1.14 -5.41 -0.13
N CYS A 131 -0.07 -5.32 0.40
CA CYS A 131 -1.20 -4.59 -0.20
C CYS A 131 -1.82 -3.50 0.69
N LEU A 132 -1.28 -3.22 1.89
CA LEU A 132 -1.84 -2.21 2.81
C LEU A 132 -0.90 -1.00 3.01
N PRO A 133 -1.03 0.07 2.22
CA PRO A 133 -0.61 1.39 2.68
C PRO A 133 -1.53 1.82 3.84
N LEU A 134 -0.93 2.15 5.00
CA LEU A 134 -1.64 2.79 6.10
C LEU A 134 -1.44 4.30 5.99
N ILE A 135 -2.50 5.05 6.22
CA ILE A 135 -2.53 6.51 6.16
C ILE A 135 -2.64 7.05 7.58
N LEU A 136 -1.79 8.01 7.90
CA LEU A 136 -1.72 8.58 9.23
C LEU A 136 -2.06 10.07 9.21
N LYS A 137 -2.99 10.44 10.09
CA LYS A 137 -3.34 11.81 10.40
C LYS A 137 -2.90 12.11 11.83
N ARG A 138 -2.28 13.26 12.05
CA ARG A 138 -1.92 13.67 13.41
C ARG A 138 -3.15 14.31 14.05
N THR A 139 -3.57 13.73 15.16
CA THR A 139 -4.45 14.41 16.10
C THR A 139 -3.62 15.51 16.76
N VAL A 140 -4.05 16.76 16.58
CA VAL A 140 -3.50 17.91 17.30
C VAL A 140 -3.93 17.82 18.76
#